data_AF-A0A3A8UL36-F1
#
_entry.id   AF-A0A3A8UL36-F1
#
_cell.length_a   1.000
_cell.length_b   1.000
_cell.length_c   1.000
_cell.angle_alpha   90.00
_cell.angle_beta   90.00
_cell.angle_gamma   90.00
#
_symmetry.space_group_name_H-M   'P 1'
#
loop_
_entity.id
_entity.type
_entity.pdbx_description
1 polymer ?
#
loop_
_entity_poly.entity_id
_entity_poly.type
_entity_poly.pdbx_seq_one_letter_code
_entity_poly.pdbx_strand_id
1 'polypeptide(L)'
;MKQDFRNVLGQACNAAILAGCIILFLGLYYCIIKAGIPYQDPPLELQIKYAIHMGIGDILTKTGAIIIFFSGGARLLLAKLLKDASHDI
;
A
#
# COMPACT_ATOMS: atom_id res chain seq x y z
N MET A 1 -10.35 19.47 -21.91
CA MET A 1 -8.92 19.11 -21.79
C MET A 1 -8.37 19.25 -20.37
N LYS A 2 -8.26 20.45 -19.76
CA LYS A 2 -7.68 20.61 -18.40
C LYS A 2 -8.50 19.89 -17.30
N GLN A 3 -9.83 19.85 -17.40
CA GLN A 3 -10.71 19.14 -16.46
C GLN A 3 -10.65 17.62 -16.63
N ASP A 4 -10.62 17.11 -17.87
CA ASP A 4 -10.53 15.67 -18.14
C ASP A 4 -9.22 15.09 -17.59
N PHE A 5 -8.11 15.80 -17.78
CA PHE A 5 -6.80 15.41 -17.26
C PHE A 5 -6.78 15.33 -15.73
N ARG A 6 -7.43 16.28 -15.03
CA ARG A 6 -7.58 16.25 -13.56
C ARG A 6 -8.34 15.03 -13.07
N ASN A 7 -9.45 14.69 -13.74
CA ASN A 7 -10.29 13.57 -13.34
C ASN A 7 -9.55 12.24 -13.53
N VAL A 8 -8.84 12.09 -14.65
CA VAL A 8 -7.99 10.92 -14.92
C VAL A 8 -6.88 10.79 -13.88
N LEU A 9 -6.20 11.89 -13.54
CA LEU A 9 -5.12 11.87 -12.56
C LEU A 9 -5.61 11.56 -11.14
N GLY A 10 -6.76 12.13 -10.74
CA GLY A 10 -7.40 11.80 -9.47
C GLY A 10 -7.86 10.34 -9.40
N GLN A 11 -8.42 9.82 -10.49
CA GLN A 11 -8.82 8.41 -10.60
C GLN A 11 -7.60 7.47 -10.53
N ALA A 12 -6.49 7.83 -11.19
CA ALA A 12 -5.25 7.08 -11.11
C ALA A 12 -4.69 7.04 -9.68
N CYS A 13 -4.67 8.17 -8.97
CA CYS A 13 -4.27 8.19 -7.56
C CYS A 13 -5.19 7.31 -6.69
N ASN A 14 -6.51 7.34 -6.92
CA ASN A 14 -7.46 6.50 -6.18
C ASN A 14 -7.24 5.01 -6.44
N ALA A 15 -7.00 4.64 -7.70
CA ALA A 15 -6.68 3.28 -8.08
C ALA A 15 -5.36 2.82 -7.43
N ALA A 16 -4.34 3.69 -7.40
CA ALA A 16 -3.07 3.39 -6.75
C ALA A 16 -3.21 3.21 -5.23
N ILE A 17 -3.99 4.06 -4.56
CA ILE A 17 -4.30 3.92 -3.12
C ILE A 17 -5.00 2.58 -2.88
N LEU A 18 -6.01 2.24 -3.68
CA LEU A 18 -6.75 0.98 -3.54
C LEU A 18 -5.84 -0.24 -3.76
N ALA A 19 -5.01 -0.22 -4.79
CA ALA A 19 -4.01 -1.26 -5.04
C ALA A 19 -3.03 -1.40 -3.87
N GLY A 20 -2.54 -0.27 -3.34
CA GLY A 20 -1.69 -0.24 -2.15
C GLY A 20 -2.36 -0.86 -0.93
N CYS A 21 -3.64 -0.56 -0.68
CA CYS A 21 -4.42 -1.18 0.40
C CYS A 21 -4.54 -2.70 0.23
N ILE A 22 -4.85 -3.17 -0.98
CA ILE A 22 -4.95 -4.61 -1.26
C ILE A 22 -3.61 -5.32 -0.98
N ILE A 23 -2.51 -4.75 -1.48
CA ILE A 23 -1.16 -5.29 -1.27
C ILE A 23 -0.80 -5.29 0.22
N LEU A 24 -1.12 -4.22 0.95
CA LEU A 24 -0.88 -4.10 2.37
C LEU A 24 -1.65 -5.16 3.17
N PHE A 25 -2.95 -5.32 2.91
CA PHE A 25 -3.76 -6.34 3.58
C PHE A 25 -3.30 -7.76 3.24
N LEU A 26 -2.83 -8.00 2.02
CA LEU A 26 -2.24 -9.27 1.65
C LEU A 26 -0.93 -9.53 2.43
N GLY A 27 -0.09 -8.51 2.58
CA GLY A 27 1.11 -8.59 3.42
C GLY A 27 0.78 -8.92 4.88
N LEU A 28 -0.18 -8.20 5.46
CA LEU A 28 -0.66 -8.45 6.83
C LEU A 28 -1.24 -9.86 6.99
N TYR A 29 -1.97 -10.36 6.00
CA TYR A 29 -2.46 -11.74 5.99
C TYR A 29 -1.29 -12.75 6.06
N TYR A 30 -0.23 -12.53 5.28
CA TYR A 30 0.94 -13.40 5.34
C TYR A 30 1.67 -13.32 6.68
N CYS A 31 1.83 -12.13 7.26
CA CYS A 31 2.46 -11.98 8.56
C CYS A 31 1.64 -12.58 9.70
N ILE A 32 0.35 -12.25 9.78
CA ILE A 32 -0.48 -12.56 10.95
C ILE A 32 -1.10 -13.95 10.87
N ILE A 33 -1.58 -14.34 9.69
CA ILE A 33 -2.33 -15.59 9.52
C ILE A 33 -1.43 -16.74 9.07
N LYS A 34 -0.55 -16.51 8.09
CA LYS A 34 0.33 -17.58 7.55
C LYS A 34 1.57 -17.83 8.39
N ALA A 35 2.26 -16.77 8.81
CA ALA A 35 3.44 -16.91 9.65
C ALA A 35 3.07 -16.96 11.13
N GLY A 36 2.23 -16.03 11.58
CA GLY A 36 1.73 -15.99 12.95
C GLY A 36 2.86 -15.80 13.96
N ILE A 37 2.70 -16.38 15.15
CA ILE A 37 3.72 -16.37 16.19
C ILE A 37 4.63 -17.59 15.99
N PRO A 38 5.96 -17.43 15.98
CA PRO A 38 6.87 -18.56 15.86
C PRO A 38 6.68 -19.52 17.06
N TYR A 39 6.61 -20.82 16.77
CA TYR A 39 6.62 -21.86 17.80
C TYR A 39 7.96 -21.87 18.54
N GLN A 40 7.98 -22.27 19.82
CA GLN A 40 9.19 -22.25 20.64
C GLN A 40 10.23 -23.29 20.20
N ASP A 41 9.77 -24.49 19.81
CA ASP A 41 10.63 -25.56 19.28
C ASP A 41 10.06 -26.15 17.98
N PRO A 42 10.00 -25.38 16.87
CA PRO A 42 9.45 -25.87 15.63
C PRO A 42 10.45 -26.81 14.93
N PRO A 43 9.95 -27.89 14.30
CA PRO A 43 10.77 -28.67 13.38
C PRO A 43 11.24 -27.80 12.21
N LEU A 44 12.36 -28.18 11.58
CA LEU A 44 13.03 -27.39 10.54
C LEU A 44 12.10 -26.96 9.40
N GLU A 45 11.18 -27.83 8.99
CA GLU A 45 10.19 -27.53 7.95
C GLU A 45 9.27 -26.35 8.33
N LEU A 46 8.85 -26.26 9.60
CA LEU A 46 8.02 -25.16 10.08
C LEU A 46 8.81 -23.86 10.16
N GLN A 47 10.09 -23.92 10.52
CA GLN A 47 10.98 -22.73 10.52
C GLN A 47 11.11 -22.14 9.12
N ILE A 48 11.32 -23.00 8.12
CA ILE A 48 11.44 -22.56 6.71
C ILE A 48 10.11 -21.96 6.22
N LYS A 49 8.97 -22.62 6.50
CA LYS A 49 7.65 -22.09 6.11
C LYS A 49 7.37 -20.74 6.76
N TYR A 50 7.68 -20.60 8.04
CA TYR A 50 7.57 -19.34 8.76
C TYR A 50 8.42 -18.25 8.12
N ALA A 51 9.70 -18.51 7.86
CA ALA A 51 10.62 -17.54 7.27
C ALA A 51 10.15 -17.07 5.88
N ILE A 52 9.64 -17.99 5.05
CA ILE A 52 9.07 -17.65 3.74
C ILE A 52 7.82 -16.78 3.90
N HIS A 53 6.88 -17.18 4.76
CA HIS A 53 5.64 -16.43 4.94
C HIS A 53 5.87 -15.05 5.57
N MET A 54 6.76 -14.94 6.55
CA MET A 54 7.16 -13.64 7.09
C MET A 54 7.88 -12.79 6.07
N GLY A 55 8.79 -13.37 5.28
CA GLY A 55 9.51 -12.62 4.25
C GLY A 55 8.57 -12.03 3.21
N ILE A 56 7.63 -12.83 2.69
CA ILE A 56 6.59 -12.37 1.77
C ILE A 56 5.73 -11.28 2.43
N GLY A 57 5.28 -11.54 3.67
CA GLY A 57 4.43 -10.62 4.40
C GLY A 57 5.10 -9.26 4.66
N ASP A 58 6.37 -9.25 5.05
CA ASP A 58 7.15 -8.04 5.31
C ASP A 58 7.35 -7.22 4.03
N ILE A 59 7.72 -7.87 2.91
CA ILE A 59 7.89 -7.20 1.62
C ILE A 59 6.56 -6.57 1.17
N LEU A 60 5.47 -7.34 1.17
CA LEU A 60 4.16 -6.84 0.73
C LEU A 60 3.65 -5.73 1.65
N THR A 61 3.81 -5.85 2.96
CA THR A 61 3.37 -4.83 3.92
C THR A 61 4.13 -3.52 3.69
N LYS A 62 5.45 -3.57 3.54
CA LYS A 62 6.27 -2.39 3.25
C LYS A 62 5.91 -1.76 1.91
N THR A 63 5.83 -2.56 0.84
CA THR A 63 5.48 -2.08 -0.50
C THR A 63 4.08 -1.45 -0.52
N GLY A 64 3.09 -2.11 0.09
CA GLY A 64 1.72 -1.59 0.20
C GLY A 64 1.66 -0.26 0.97
N ALA A 65 2.37 -0.17 2.11
CA ALA A 65 2.44 1.06 2.90
C ALA A 65 3.09 2.22 2.12
N ILE A 66 4.19 1.95 1.42
CA ILE A 66 4.88 2.92 0.57
C ILE A 66 3.94 3.43 -0.53
N ILE A 67 3.25 2.52 -1.25
CA ILE A 67 2.32 2.91 -2.31
C ILE A 67 1.22 3.81 -1.77
N ILE A 68 0.60 3.46 -0.64
CA ILE A 68 -0.46 4.27 0.00
C ILE A 68 0.08 5.65 0.39
N PHE A 69 1.27 5.70 1.00
CA PHE A 69 1.86 6.96 1.45
C PHE A 69 2.15 7.92 0.29
N PHE A 70 2.79 7.44 -0.78
CA PHE A 70 3.12 8.27 -1.94
C PHE A 70 1.88 8.64 -2.77
N SER A 71 0.96 7.70 -3.01
CA SER A 71 -0.26 7.99 -3.77
C SER A 71 -1.24 8.89 -3.00
N GLY A 72 -1.35 8.70 -1.69
CA GLY A 72 -2.09 9.59 -0.79
C GLY A 72 -1.49 10.99 -0.75
N GLY A 73 -0.17 11.08 -0.58
CA GLY A 73 0.56 12.35 -0.60
C GLY A 73 0.41 13.10 -1.93
N ALA A 74 0.55 12.39 -3.06
CA ALA A 74 0.33 12.95 -4.40
C ALA A 74 -1.09 13.48 -4.57
N ARG A 75 -2.12 12.75 -4.09
CA ARG A 75 -3.51 13.20 -4.14
C ARG A 75 -3.75 14.47 -3.30
N LEU A 76 -3.18 14.54 -2.10
CA LEU A 76 -3.28 15.73 -1.25
C LEU A 76 -2.59 16.94 -1.86
N LEU A 77 -1.40 16.74 -2.43
CA LEU A 77 -0.67 17.80 -3.13
C LEU A 77 -1.48 18.31 -4.32
N LEU A 78 -2.05 17.42 -5.13
CA LEU A 78 -2.93 17.79 -6.24
C LEU A 78 -4.14 18.59 -5.75
N ALA A 79 -4.78 18.14 -4.66
CA ALA A 79 -5.93 18.85 -4.09
C ALA A 79 -5.57 20.27 -3.62
N LYS A 80 -4.39 20.45 -3.01
CA LYS A 80 -3.90 21.79 -2.61
C LYS A 80 -3.62 22.69 -3.82
N LEU A 81 -2.82 22.22 -4.77
CA LEU A 81 -2.47 23.01 -5.97
C LEU A 81 -3.72 23.44 -6.75
N LEU A 82 -4.75 22.58 -6.78
CA LEU A 82 -6.02 22.90 -7.42
C LEU A 82 -6.87 23.91 -6.65
N LYS A 83 -6.77 23.92 -5.31
CA LYS A 83 -7.46 24.90 -4.47
C LYS A 83 -6.84 26.28 -4.62
N ASP A 84 -5.51 26.36 -4.66
CA ASP A 84 -4.78 27.62 -4.81
C ASP A 84 -5.04 28.26 -6.19
N ALA A 85 -5.05 27.46 -7.26
CA ALA A 85 -5.37 27.93 -8.61
C ALA A 85 -6.81 28.46 -8.80
N SER A 86 -7.72 28.19 -7.85
CA SER A 86 -9.09 28.71 -7.84
C SER A 86 -9.23 30.02 -7.06
N HIS A 87 -8.22 30.42 -6.31
CA HIS A 87 -8.22 31.65 -5.50
C HIS A 87 -7.59 32.84 -6.23
N ASP A 88 -6.87 32.58 -7.33
CA ASP A 88 -6.23 33.56 -8.22
C ASP A 88 -7.10 34.02 -9.42
N ILE A 89 -8.40 33.65 -9.44
CA ILE A 89 -9.39 34.05 -10.45
C ILE A 89 -10.55 34.75 -9.74
#